data_AF-A0A520TIK3-F1
#
_entry.id   AF-A0A520TIK3-F1
#
_cell.length_a   1.000
_cell.length_b   1.000
_cell.length_c   1.000
_cell.angle_alpha   90.00
_cell.angle_beta   90.00
_cell.angle_gamma   90.00
#
_symmetry.space_group_name_H-M   'P 1'
#
loop_
_entity.id
_entity.type
_entity.pdbx_description
1 polymer ?
#
loop_
_entity_poly.entity_id
_entity_poly.type
_entity_poly.pdbx_seq_one_letter_code
_entity_poly.pdbx_strand_id
1 'polypeptide(L)'
;MTESEVTAEKLFCELGFTVERIQEASDERPDYWVAMGDFKAVVEIKELAENDLERALRIEVESTGSAGVFNSRDDAKTLRNDIKKSNSQLKKLCNGKFPGLLVVQDVRPFWTRSLWLEESLKQAMFGTQIIWRSVPLYGTQATSRTTSIQFGGGRTTTADRNRSISAIALMSTPSESSENWLSVYHNPFCSVPLNFPEGFASKRIKQFAITRTEEYGVFEKLP
;
A
#
# COMPACT_ATOMS: atom_id res chain seq x y z
N MET A 1 -11.99 15.34 8.08
CA MET A 1 -11.51 14.94 6.76
C MET A 1 -10.03 15.29 6.69
N THR A 2 -9.19 14.29 6.47
CA THR A 2 -7.73 14.44 6.34
C THR A 2 -7.33 15.07 5.00
N GLU A 3 -6.08 15.51 4.86
CA GLU A 3 -5.53 15.95 3.56
C GLU A 3 -5.63 14.83 2.52
N SER A 4 -5.38 13.60 2.96
CA SER A 4 -5.47 12.41 2.12
C SER A 4 -6.88 12.12 1.61
N GLU A 5 -7.90 12.27 2.46
CA GLU A 5 -9.31 12.15 2.04
C GLU A 5 -9.66 13.18 0.96
N VAL A 6 -9.32 14.46 1.17
CA VAL A 6 -9.59 15.54 0.19
C VAL A 6 -8.90 15.26 -1.15
N THR A 7 -7.64 14.84 -1.09
CA THR A 7 -6.83 14.57 -2.28
C THR A 7 -7.37 13.39 -3.08
N ALA A 8 -7.77 12.31 -2.39
CA ALA A 8 -8.33 11.13 -3.02
C ALA A 8 -9.71 11.41 -3.63
N GLU A 9 -10.59 12.11 -2.90
CA GLU A 9 -11.91 12.51 -3.40
C GLU A 9 -11.79 13.32 -4.68
N LYS A 10 -10.91 14.33 -4.68
CA LYS A 10 -10.61 15.12 -5.89
C LYS A 10 -10.11 14.25 -7.03
N LEU A 11 -9.15 13.36 -6.77
CA LEU A 11 -8.58 12.47 -7.79
C LEU A 11 -9.65 11.54 -8.39
N PHE A 12 -10.48 10.90 -7.57
CA PHE A 12 -11.54 10.01 -8.06
C PHE A 12 -12.57 10.78 -8.89
N CYS A 13 -12.97 11.97 -8.46
CA CYS A 13 -13.85 12.84 -9.23
C CYS A 13 -13.25 13.25 -10.58
N GLU A 14 -11.97 13.65 -10.62
CA GLU A 14 -11.24 13.97 -11.87
C GLU A 14 -11.13 12.77 -12.82
N LEU A 15 -11.09 11.55 -12.27
CA LEU A 15 -11.10 10.31 -13.02
C LEU A 15 -12.51 9.89 -13.49
N GLY A 16 -13.54 10.65 -13.15
CA GLY A 16 -14.92 10.40 -13.57
C GLY A 16 -15.70 9.46 -12.65
N PHE A 17 -15.18 9.14 -11.46
CA PHE A 17 -15.94 8.38 -10.48
C PHE A 17 -16.85 9.29 -9.67
N THR A 18 -18.03 8.78 -9.32
CA THR A 18 -18.86 9.35 -8.25
C THR A 18 -18.28 8.91 -6.91
N VAL A 19 -18.08 9.86 -6.00
CA VAL A 19 -17.57 9.63 -4.64
C VAL A 19 -18.66 9.99 -3.64
N GLU A 20 -19.05 9.04 -2.81
CA GLU A 20 -20.05 9.24 -1.75
C GLU A 20 -19.45 8.89 -0.41
N ARG A 21 -19.40 9.85 0.52
CA ARG A 21 -18.92 9.58 1.89
C ARG A 21 -19.88 8.61 2.57
N ILE A 22 -19.33 7.56 3.19
CA ILE A 22 -20.13 6.64 4.00
C ILE A 22 -20.41 7.33 5.33
N GLN A 23 -21.69 7.38 5.70
CA GLN A 23 -22.09 7.99 6.95
C GLN A 23 -21.48 7.25 8.14
N GLU A 24 -20.91 8.04 9.05
CA GLU A 24 -20.43 7.56 10.35
C GLU A 24 -21.59 6.94 11.13
N ALA A 25 -21.30 5.86 11.84
CA ALA A 25 -22.22 5.22 12.76
C ALA A 25 -21.54 5.08 14.13
N SER A 26 -22.17 4.37 15.06
CA SER A 26 -21.53 4.05 16.35
C SER A 26 -20.28 3.16 16.21
N ASP A 27 -19.99 2.66 15.01
CA ASP A 27 -18.87 1.81 14.70
C ASP A 27 -17.98 2.41 13.59
N GLU A 28 -16.67 2.14 13.64
CA GLU A 28 -15.74 2.61 12.59
C GLU A 28 -16.12 2.01 11.22
N ARG A 29 -16.32 2.85 10.22
CA ARG A 29 -16.71 2.45 8.86
C ARG A 29 -15.69 2.94 7.84
N PRO A 30 -15.63 2.29 6.67
CA PRO A 30 -14.84 2.79 5.55
C PRO A 30 -15.25 4.20 5.17
N ASP A 31 -14.33 4.99 4.62
CA ASP A 31 -14.57 6.40 4.32
C ASP A 31 -15.57 6.64 3.18
N TYR A 32 -15.46 5.90 2.06
CA TYR A 32 -16.20 6.23 0.83
C TYR A 32 -16.76 5.04 0.06
N TRP A 33 -17.85 5.28 -0.66
CA TRP A 33 -18.20 4.55 -1.87
C TRP A 33 -17.64 5.28 -3.09
N VAL A 34 -17.05 4.52 -4.01
CA VAL A 34 -16.59 5.03 -5.32
C VAL A 34 -17.26 4.21 -6.42
N ALA A 35 -17.85 4.88 -7.41
CA ALA A 35 -18.62 4.24 -8.46
C ALA A 35 -18.41 4.86 -9.85
N MET A 36 -18.51 4.04 -10.91
CA MET A 36 -18.50 4.48 -12.31
C MET A 36 -19.29 3.46 -13.15
N GLY A 37 -20.46 3.86 -13.66
CA GLY A 37 -21.38 2.91 -14.28
C GLY A 37 -21.75 1.78 -13.30
N ASP A 38 -21.56 0.53 -13.72
CA ASP A 38 -21.81 -0.66 -12.88
C ASP A 38 -20.66 -0.99 -11.92
N PHE A 39 -19.51 -0.35 -12.06
CA PHE A 39 -18.41 -0.51 -11.10
C PHE A 39 -18.74 0.21 -9.80
N LYS A 40 -18.54 -0.50 -8.68
CA LYS A 40 -18.68 0.06 -7.34
C LYS A 40 -17.66 -0.58 -6.40
N ALA A 41 -16.95 0.24 -5.64
CA ALA A 41 -15.96 -0.19 -4.65
C ALA A 41 -16.15 0.56 -3.31
N VAL A 42 -15.80 -0.12 -2.23
CA VAL A 42 -15.68 0.49 -0.89
C VAL A 42 -14.24 0.95 -0.73
N VAL A 43 -14.03 2.21 -0.35
CA VAL A 43 -12.70 2.80 -0.22
C VAL A 43 -12.46 3.23 1.21
N GLU A 44 -11.28 2.87 1.73
CA GLU A 44 -10.74 3.32 3.00
C GLU A 44 -9.43 4.06 2.74
N ILE A 45 -9.21 5.20 3.39
CA ILE A 45 -8.08 6.08 3.15
C ILE A 45 -7.20 6.15 4.40
N LYS A 46 -5.90 6.01 4.20
CA LYS A 46 -4.89 6.13 5.25
C LYS A 46 -3.80 7.10 4.85
N GLU A 47 -3.36 7.86 5.84
CA GLU A 47 -2.28 8.84 5.71
C GLU A 47 -1.06 8.33 6.46
N LEU A 48 0.07 8.21 5.76
CA LEU A 48 1.37 8.05 6.38
C LEU A 48 1.91 9.44 6.69
N ALA A 49 1.77 9.85 7.94
CA ALA A 49 2.30 11.09 8.48
C ALA A 49 3.61 10.86 9.25
N GLU A 50 4.34 11.94 9.53
CA GLU A 50 5.58 11.88 10.31
C GLU A 50 5.31 11.36 11.73
N ASN A 51 6.07 10.35 12.15
CA ASN A 51 6.16 9.99 13.56
C ASN A 51 7.09 10.94 14.32
N ASP A 52 7.18 10.79 15.65
CA ASP A 52 7.96 11.68 16.50
C ASP A 52 9.47 11.68 16.17
N LEU A 53 10.02 10.54 15.76
CA LEU A 53 11.43 10.45 15.33
C LEU A 53 11.65 11.15 13.99
N GLU A 54 10.74 10.97 13.03
CA GLU A 54 10.79 11.66 11.73
C GLU A 54 10.66 13.18 11.90
N ARG A 55 9.77 13.62 12.77
CA ARG A 55 9.61 15.04 13.11
C ARG A 55 10.87 15.62 13.74
N ALA A 56 11.52 14.90 14.66
CA ALA A 56 12.78 15.32 15.26
C ALA A 56 13.90 15.44 14.21
N LEU A 57 14.01 14.46 13.31
CA LEU A 57 14.97 14.49 12.20
C LEU A 57 14.73 15.66 11.26
N ARG A 58 13.47 15.97 10.94
CA ARG A 58 13.13 17.15 10.13
C ARG A 58 13.60 18.45 10.80
N ILE A 59 13.34 18.61 12.10
CA ILE A 59 13.78 19.79 12.86
C ILE A 59 15.32 19.89 12.89
N GLU A 60 16.02 18.76 13.01
CA GLU A 60 17.49 18.73 12.93
C GLU A 60 17.97 19.19 11.54
N VAL A 61 17.43 18.64 10.46
CA VAL A 61 17.78 19.06 9.09
C VAL A 61 17.49 20.54 8.86
N GLU A 62 16.33 21.03 9.32
CA GLU A 62 15.94 22.44 9.18
C GLU A 62 16.87 23.38 9.96
N SER A 63 17.44 22.92 11.08
CA SER A 63 18.29 23.75 11.95
C SER A 63 19.79 23.68 11.62
N THR A 64 20.28 22.55 11.10
CA THR A 64 21.71 22.32 10.87
C THR A 64 22.07 22.13 9.39
N GLY A 65 21.08 21.96 8.52
CA GLY A 65 21.26 21.65 7.10
C GLY A 65 21.63 20.19 6.81
N SER A 66 21.76 19.33 7.82
CA SER A 66 22.07 17.91 7.65
C SER A 66 21.63 17.07 8.85
N ALA A 67 21.24 15.82 8.63
CA ALA A 67 20.99 14.89 9.74
C ALA A 67 21.53 13.50 9.37
N GLY A 68 22.02 12.78 10.38
CA GLY A 68 22.38 11.37 10.26
C GLY A 68 21.16 10.49 10.50
N VAL A 69 20.77 9.68 9.53
CA VAL A 69 19.66 8.72 9.70
C VAL A 69 20.20 7.31 9.85
N PHE A 70 19.97 6.69 11.00
CA PHE A 70 20.24 5.27 11.21
C PHE A 70 18.91 4.50 11.38
N ASN A 71 18.52 3.78 10.33
CA ASN A 71 17.60 2.64 10.36
C ASN A 71 16.33 2.77 11.24
N SER A 72 15.66 3.93 11.22
CA SER A 72 14.50 4.22 12.09
C SER A 72 13.14 3.95 11.46
N ARG A 73 13.08 3.58 10.17
CA ARG A 73 11.82 3.52 9.42
C ARG A 73 11.40 2.09 9.11
N ASP A 74 10.38 1.62 9.82
CA ASP A 74 9.69 0.36 9.51
C ASP A 74 8.32 0.66 8.88
N ASP A 75 8.33 1.24 7.68
CA ASP A 75 7.12 1.52 6.90
C ASP A 75 6.27 0.26 6.71
N ALA A 76 6.92 -0.90 6.55
CA ALA A 76 6.23 -2.17 6.43
C ALA A 76 5.40 -2.47 7.68
N LYS A 77 5.90 -2.22 8.89
CA LYS A 77 5.12 -2.37 10.13
C LYS A 77 3.95 -1.40 10.21
N THR A 78 4.13 -0.13 9.83
CA THR A 78 3.02 0.84 9.79
C THR A 78 1.94 0.39 8.82
N LEU A 79 2.32 0.06 7.59
CA LEU A 79 1.42 -0.46 6.57
C LEU A 79 0.72 -1.75 7.01
N ARG A 80 1.40 -2.67 7.72
CA ARG A 80 0.74 -3.86 8.27
C ARG A 80 -0.38 -3.52 9.25
N ASN A 81 -0.18 -2.49 10.08
CA ASN A 81 -1.21 -2.06 11.03
C ASN A 81 -2.39 -1.43 10.30
N ASP A 82 -2.11 -0.59 9.31
CA ASP A 82 -3.16 0.03 8.49
C ASP A 82 -3.96 -1.01 7.71
N ILE A 83 -3.30 -1.97 7.06
CA ILE A 83 -3.97 -3.09 6.38
C ILE A 83 -4.89 -3.86 7.33
N LYS A 84 -4.45 -4.16 8.55
CA LYS A 84 -5.28 -4.88 9.53
C LYS A 84 -6.49 -4.06 9.97
N LYS A 85 -6.30 -2.78 10.27
CA LYS A 85 -7.39 -1.88 10.69
C LYS A 85 -8.39 -1.67 9.56
N SER A 86 -7.91 -1.29 8.39
CA SER A 86 -8.74 -1.08 7.20
C SER A 86 -9.49 -2.34 6.79
N ASN A 87 -8.89 -3.54 6.90
CA ASN A 87 -9.63 -4.77 6.63
C ASN A 87 -10.84 -4.94 7.56
N SER A 88 -10.70 -4.61 8.86
CA SER A 88 -11.82 -4.70 9.81
C SER A 88 -12.98 -3.78 9.47
N GLN A 89 -12.68 -2.59 8.94
CA GLN A 89 -13.66 -1.61 8.48
C GLN A 89 -14.27 -2.04 7.14
N LEU A 90 -13.43 -2.35 6.14
CA LEU A 90 -13.85 -2.78 4.80
C LEU A 90 -14.73 -4.03 4.84
N LYS A 91 -14.42 -4.99 5.72
CA LYS A 91 -15.19 -6.24 5.85
C LYS A 91 -16.68 -5.99 6.14
N LYS A 92 -17.02 -4.90 6.84
CA LYS A 92 -18.40 -4.57 7.22
C LYS A 92 -19.30 -4.28 6.03
N LEU A 93 -18.75 -3.68 4.97
CA LEU A 93 -19.50 -3.29 3.77
C LEU A 93 -19.19 -4.16 2.56
N CYS A 94 -17.95 -4.64 2.43
CA CYS A 94 -17.55 -5.49 1.31
C CYS A 94 -18.25 -6.85 1.37
N ASN A 95 -18.18 -7.56 2.51
CA ASN A 95 -18.74 -8.89 2.78
C ASN A 95 -18.98 -9.82 1.56
N GLY A 96 -18.00 -9.93 0.65
CA GLY A 96 -18.08 -10.78 -0.55
C GLY A 96 -18.96 -10.23 -1.69
N LYS A 97 -19.47 -9.01 -1.58
CA LYS A 97 -20.35 -8.33 -2.55
C LYS A 97 -19.64 -7.25 -3.35
N PHE A 98 -18.80 -6.45 -2.69
CA PHE A 98 -18.09 -5.34 -3.32
C PHE A 98 -16.58 -5.48 -3.11
N PRO A 99 -15.76 -5.06 -4.07
CA PRO A 99 -14.33 -4.95 -3.86
C PRO A 99 -14.00 -3.85 -2.84
N GLY A 100 -13.01 -4.11 -2.00
CA GLY A 100 -12.47 -3.16 -1.04
C GLY A 100 -11.13 -2.61 -1.50
N LEU A 101 -10.97 -1.30 -1.48
CA LEU A 101 -9.74 -0.61 -1.84
C LEU A 101 -9.23 0.17 -0.63
N LEU A 102 -8.00 -0.13 -0.21
CA LEU A 102 -7.27 0.71 0.74
C LEU A 102 -6.39 1.69 -0.04
N VAL A 103 -6.60 2.99 0.12
CA VAL A 103 -5.73 4.03 -0.46
C VAL A 103 -4.80 4.54 0.64
N VAL A 104 -3.50 4.54 0.37
CA VAL A 104 -2.48 5.07 1.28
C VAL A 104 -1.78 6.24 0.60
N GLN A 105 -1.73 7.40 1.26
CA GLN A 105 -0.94 8.54 0.82
C GLN A 105 0.21 8.78 1.80
N ASP A 106 1.42 8.95 1.26
CA ASP A 106 2.58 9.38 2.04
C ASP A 106 2.70 10.91 1.97
N VAL A 107 2.18 11.58 3.00
CA VAL A 107 2.21 13.04 3.12
C VAL A 107 3.49 13.55 3.80
N ARG A 108 4.41 12.65 4.16
CA ARG A 108 5.67 13.06 4.78
C ARG A 108 6.47 13.96 3.84
N PRO A 109 7.17 14.98 4.37
CA PRO A 109 8.16 15.77 3.66
C PRO A 109 9.21 14.92 2.94
N PHE A 110 9.82 15.44 1.86
CA PHE A 110 10.77 14.68 1.03
C PHE A 110 11.86 13.94 1.83
N TRP A 111 12.46 14.60 2.82
CA TRP A 111 13.52 14.01 3.66
C TRP A 111 13.02 12.88 4.57
N THR A 112 11.74 12.93 4.95
CA THR A 112 11.08 11.95 5.83
C THR A 112 10.14 11.01 5.05
N ARG A 113 10.08 11.13 3.72
CA ARG A 113 9.27 10.28 2.83
C ARG A 113 10.00 8.99 2.50
N SER A 114 9.25 7.89 2.35
CA SER A 114 9.84 6.61 1.97
C SER A 114 10.32 6.61 0.52
N LEU A 115 11.59 6.26 0.30
CA LEU A 115 12.14 6.11 -1.06
C LEU A 115 11.69 4.81 -1.73
N TRP A 116 11.25 3.82 -0.94
CA TRP A 116 10.92 2.46 -1.41
C TRP A 116 9.57 2.01 -0.83
N LEU A 117 8.57 2.89 -0.83
CA LEU A 117 7.27 2.59 -0.21
C LEU A 117 6.57 1.37 -0.83
N GLU A 118 6.73 1.18 -2.15
CA GLU A 118 6.24 -0.01 -2.85
C GLU A 118 6.84 -1.30 -2.26
N GLU A 119 8.14 -1.30 -1.98
CA GLU A 119 8.84 -2.45 -1.41
C GLU A 119 8.35 -2.73 0.02
N SER A 120 8.16 -1.68 0.81
CA SER A 120 7.55 -1.75 2.15
C SER A 120 6.11 -2.29 2.10
N LEU A 121 5.31 -1.88 1.10
CA LEU A 121 3.97 -2.40 0.88
C LEU A 121 4.00 -3.88 0.50
N LYS A 122 4.87 -4.28 -0.42
CA LYS A 122 5.06 -5.69 -0.79
C LYS A 122 5.37 -6.55 0.44
N GLN A 123 6.28 -6.08 1.30
CA GLN A 123 6.63 -6.78 2.54
C GLN A 123 5.53 -6.75 3.60
N ALA A 124 4.69 -5.72 3.61
CA ALA A 124 3.52 -5.65 4.48
C ALA A 124 2.44 -6.65 4.04
N MET A 125 2.16 -6.73 2.74
CA MET A 125 1.19 -7.66 2.15
C MET A 125 1.68 -9.11 2.29
N PHE A 126 2.84 -9.42 1.69
CA PHE A 126 3.28 -10.79 1.44
C PHE A 126 4.38 -11.28 2.38
N GLY A 127 4.94 -10.42 3.23
CA GLY A 127 5.94 -10.78 4.25
C GLY A 127 7.35 -10.26 3.98
N THR A 128 8.20 -10.26 5.01
CA THR A 128 9.59 -9.77 4.92
C THR A 128 10.43 -10.60 3.96
N GLN A 129 11.37 -9.99 3.25
CA GLN A 129 12.33 -10.73 2.41
C GLN A 129 13.24 -11.63 3.27
N ILE A 130 13.29 -12.92 2.94
CA ILE A 130 14.26 -13.86 3.51
C ILE A 130 15.19 -14.33 2.40
N ILE A 131 16.50 -14.16 2.61
CA ILE A 131 17.55 -14.65 1.71
C ILE A 131 18.26 -15.81 2.40
N TRP A 132 18.08 -17.02 1.89
CA TRP A 132 18.80 -18.20 2.36
C TRP A 132 20.17 -18.28 1.68
N ARG A 133 21.22 -18.46 2.47
CA ARG A 133 22.60 -18.60 1.97
C ARG A 133 23.21 -19.89 2.46
N SER A 134 23.81 -20.63 1.54
CA SER A 134 24.70 -21.75 1.86
C SER A 134 26.08 -21.18 2.11
N VAL A 135 26.60 -21.36 3.33
CA VAL A 135 27.97 -21.00 3.69
C VAL A 135 28.75 -22.31 3.89
N PRO A 136 29.80 -22.57 3.09
CA PRO A 136 30.59 -23.77 3.24
C PRO A 136 31.33 -23.82 4.58
N LEU A 137 31.59 -25.03 5.07
CA LEU A 137 32.45 -25.23 6.23
C LEU A 137 33.88 -24.78 5.92
N TYR A 138 34.54 -24.26 6.95
CA TYR A 138 35.93 -23.80 6.87
C TYR A 138 36.85 -24.91 6.33
N GLY A 139 37.70 -24.57 5.36
CA GLY A 139 38.63 -25.53 4.73
C GLY A 139 38.08 -26.29 3.51
N THR A 140 36.83 -26.05 3.12
CA THR A 140 36.30 -26.57 1.85
C THR A 140 36.54 -25.58 0.70
N GLN A 141 36.75 -26.07 -0.53
CA GLN A 141 36.88 -25.23 -1.73
C GLN A 141 35.54 -24.69 -2.27
N ALA A 142 34.42 -25.02 -1.61
CA ALA A 142 33.11 -24.57 -2.05
C ALA A 142 32.93 -23.06 -1.79
N THR A 143 32.15 -22.39 -2.63
CA THR A 143 31.85 -20.96 -2.51
C THR A 143 30.49 -20.73 -1.87
N SER A 144 30.39 -19.65 -1.09
CA SER A 144 29.10 -19.19 -0.57
C SER A 144 28.15 -18.85 -1.71
N ARG A 145 26.90 -19.27 -1.61
CA ARG A 145 25.86 -18.98 -2.62
C ARG A 145 24.50 -18.74 -1.99
N THR A 146 23.71 -17.88 -2.62
CA THR A 146 22.28 -17.75 -2.30
C THR A 146 21.56 -19.00 -2.78
N THR A 147 20.80 -19.65 -1.91
CA THR A 147 20.03 -20.86 -2.22
C THR A 147 18.61 -20.54 -2.63
N SER A 148 17.98 -19.54 -2.00
CA SER A 148 16.63 -19.10 -2.33
C SER A 148 16.33 -17.71 -1.75
N ILE A 149 15.35 -17.04 -2.32
CA ILE A 149 14.77 -15.80 -1.79
C ILE A 149 13.26 -16.01 -1.66
N GLN A 150 12.75 -15.86 -0.44
CA GLN A 150 11.37 -16.20 -0.10
C GLN A 150 10.70 -15.08 0.68
N PHE A 151 9.37 -15.07 0.65
CA PHE A 151 8.59 -14.28 1.58
C PHE A 151 8.56 -14.93 2.97
N GLY A 152 8.91 -14.16 3.98
CA GLY A 152 8.94 -14.57 5.38
C GLY A 152 7.66 -14.30 6.15
N GLY A 153 7.83 -14.11 7.46
CA GLY A 153 6.76 -13.75 8.38
C GLY A 153 6.21 -12.34 8.17
N GLY A 154 5.17 -11.99 8.94
CA GLY A 154 4.57 -10.65 8.92
C GLY A 154 3.61 -10.39 7.74
N ARG A 155 3.22 -11.44 7.00
CA ARG A 155 2.22 -11.36 5.93
C ARG A 155 0.88 -10.90 6.49
N THR A 156 0.25 -9.94 5.84
CA THR A 156 -1.12 -9.49 6.18
C THR A 156 -2.16 -9.99 5.20
N THR A 157 -1.82 -10.16 3.92
CA THR A 157 -2.74 -10.71 2.92
C THR A 157 -2.37 -12.16 2.65
N THR A 158 -3.29 -13.08 2.93
CA THR A 158 -3.12 -14.52 2.72
C THR A 158 -4.45 -15.14 2.28
N ALA A 159 -4.43 -16.39 1.80
CA ALA A 159 -5.64 -17.10 1.39
C ALA A 159 -6.72 -17.21 2.49
N ASP A 160 -6.35 -17.05 3.75
CA ASP A 160 -7.19 -17.12 4.94
C ASP A 160 -7.42 -15.76 5.63
N ARG A 161 -6.66 -14.70 5.30
CA ARG A 161 -6.72 -13.40 6.02
C ARG A 161 -6.79 -12.20 5.09
N ASN A 162 -7.50 -11.17 5.58
CA ASN A 162 -7.66 -9.88 4.94
C ASN A 162 -8.21 -9.91 3.50
N ARG A 163 -9.12 -10.86 3.23
CA ARG A 163 -9.72 -11.08 1.90
C ARG A 163 -10.76 -10.02 1.49
N SER A 164 -11.15 -9.13 2.41
CA SER A 164 -12.02 -7.99 2.10
C SER A 164 -11.27 -6.85 1.42
N ILE A 165 -9.93 -6.87 1.45
CA ILE A 165 -9.10 -5.96 0.68
C ILE A 165 -8.82 -6.59 -0.68
N SER A 166 -9.37 -6.00 -1.72
CA SER A 166 -9.18 -6.38 -3.12
C SER A 166 -7.88 -5.84 -3.68
N ALA A 167 -7.54 -4.60 -3.32
CA ALA A 167 -6.27 -3.98 -3.69
C ALA A 167 -5.87 -2.92 -2.65
N ILE A 168 -4.59 -2.56 -2.67
CA ILE A 168 -4.05 -1.42 -1.93
C ILE A 168 -3.45 -0.46 -2.95
N ALA A 169 -3.87 0.79 -2.94
CA ALA A 169 -3.33 1.84 -3.79
C ALA A 169 -2.37 2.73 -3.01
N LEU A 170 -1.21 3.02 -3.61
CA LEU A 170 -0.34 4.10 -3.17
C LEU A 170 -0.68 5.35 -4.00
N MET A 171 -1.16 6.39 -3.33
CA MET A 171 -1.45 7.67 -3.96
C MET A 171 -0.21 8.56 -3.92
N SER A 172 0.16 9.09 -5.08
CA SER A 172 1.31 9.97 -5.23
C SER A 172 0.84 11.38 -5.55
N THR A 173 1.36 12.34 -4.79
CA THR A 173 1.19 13.78 -5.01
C THR A 173 2.56 14.40 -5.31
N PRO A 174 2.85 14.69 -6.58
CA PRO A 174 4.09 15.37 -6.95
C PRO A 174 4.14 16.78 -6.37
N SER A 175 5.34 17.23 -6.01
CA SER A 175 5.55 18.55 -5.42
C SER A 175 5.33 19.71 -6.38
N GLU A 176 5.35 19.49 -7.71
CA GLU A 176 5.25 20.56 -8.71
C GLU A 176 4.39 20.12 -9.91
N SER A 177 3.25 20.80 -10.08
CA SER A 177 2.35 20.87 -11.25
C SER A 177 1.86 19.59 -11.95
N SER A 178 2.16 18.40 -11.43
CA SER A 178 1.71 17.15 -12.04
C SER A 178 0.48 16.60 -11.33
N GLU A 179 -0.37 15.95 -12.13
CA GLU A 179 -1.61 15.38 -11.65
C GLU A 179 -1.35 14.21 -10.68
N ASN A 180 -2.15 14.12 -9.62
CA ASN A 180 -2.09 12.99 -8.69
C ASN A 180 -2.34 11.67 -9.43
N TRP A 181 -1.68 10.59 -9.03
CA TRP A 181 -1.93 9.25 -9.59
C TRP A 181 -2.00 8.18 -8.50
N LEU A 182 -2.58 7.03 -8.87
CA LEU A 182 -2.65 5.83 -8.05
C LEU A 182 -1.80 4.73 -8.67
N SER A 183 -0.95 4.10 -7.86
CA SER A 183 -0.40 2.78 -8.14
C SER A 183 -1.19 1.75 -7.33
N VAL A 184 -2.01 0.95 -8.00
CA VAL A 184 -2.94 -0.03 -7.42
C VAL A 184 -2.29 -1.41 -7.43
N TYR A 185 -2.05 -1.98 -6.25
CA TYR A 185 -1.44 -3.29 -6.05
C TYR A 185 -2.53 -4.29 -5.65
N HIS A 186 -2.82 -5.23 -6.55
CA HIS A 186 -3.89 -6.20 -6.37
C HIS A 186 -3.54 -7.28 -5.35
N ASN A 187 -4.50 -7.61 -4.50
CA ASN A 187 -4.41 -8.74 -3.57
C ASN A 187 -4.94 -10.01 -4.25
N PRO A 188 -4.08 -11.00 -4.58
CA PRO A 188 -4.51 -12.22 -5.26
C PRO A 188 -5.42 -13.12 -4.40
N PHE A 189 -5.50 -12.86 -3.09
CA PHE A 189 -6.29 -13.67 -2.14
C PHE A 189 -7.67 -13.08 -1.83
N CYS A 190 -8.03 -11.95 -2.44
CA CYS A 190 -9.28 -11.26 -2.15
C CYS A 190 -10.51 -12.10 -2.49
N SER A 191 -11.63 -11.82 -1.81
CA SER A 191 -12.90 -12.50 -2.07
C SER A 191 -13.62 -11.94 -3.30
N VAL A 192 -13.45 -10.65 -3.58
CA VAL A 192 -14.04 -9.95 -4.73
C VAL A 192 -12.91 -9.16 -5.39
N PRO A 193 -12.46 -9.52 -6.61
CA PRO A 193 -11.42 -8.78 -7.31
C PRO A 193 -11.84 -7.34 -7.62
N LEU A 194 -10.89 -6.42 -7.58
CA LEU A 194 -11.11 -5.04 -8.02
C LEU A 194 -10.90 -4.98 -9.55
N ASN A 195 -11.98 -5.06 -10.30
CA ASN A 195 -11.93 -4.91 -11.75
C ASN A 195 -12.45 -3.53 -12.13
N PHE A 196 -11.58 -2.66 -12.64
CA PHE A 196 -12.02 -1.38 -13.19
C PHE A 196 -12.96 -1.59 -14.39
N PRO A 197 -13.84 -0.62 -14.70
CA PRO A 197 -14.78 -0.75 -15.83
C PRO A 197 -14.07 -1.08 -17.14
N GLU A 198 -14.75 -1.85 -18.00
CA GLU A 198 -14.24 -2.12 -19.34
C GLU A 198 -14.02 -0.81 -20.11
N GLY A 199 -12.87 -0.69 -20.78
CA GLY A 199 -12.48 0.54 -21.47
C GLY A 199 -12.03 1.68 -20.57
N PHE A 200 -12.05 1.53 -19.24
CA PHE A 200 -11.43 2.49 -18.33
C PHE A 200 -9.91 2.46 -18.52
N ALA A 201 -9.39 3.45 -19.25
CA ALA A 201 -7.98 3.65 -19.46
C ALA A 201 -7.58 5.02 -18.93
N SER A 202 -6.83 5.05 -17.83
CA SER A 202 -6.26 6.28 -17.29
C SER A 202 -4.76 6.14 -17.12
N LYS A 203 -4.01 7.12 -17.63
CA LYS A 203 -2.57 7.22 -17.37
C LYS A 203 -2.25 7.50 -15.89
N ARG A 204 -3.26 7.93 -15.12
CA ARG A 204 -3.18 8.24 -13.69
C ARG A 204 -3.54 7.05 -12.79
N ILE A 205 -3.94 5.91 -13.34
CA ILE A 205 -4.06 4.65 -12.58
C ILE A 205 -3.12 3.64 -13.20
N LYS A 206 -2.14 3.19 -12.42
CA LYS A 206 -1.22 2.11 -12.78
C LYS A 206 -1.59 0.91 -11.94
N GLN A 207 -1.81 -0.23 -12.57
CA GLN A 207 -2.20 -1.45 -11.88
C GLN A 207 -1.05 -2.44 -11.85
N PHE A 208 -0.93 -3.16 -10.74
CA PHE A 208 0.14 -4.12 -10.52
C PHE A 208 -0.40 -5.35 -9.81
N ALA A 209 0.15 -6.52 -10.13
CA ALA A 209 -0.14 -7.76 -9.44
C ALA A 209 1.14 -8.52 -9.14
N ILE A 210 1.09 -9.42 -8.15
CA ILE A 210 2.15 -10.39 -7.93
C ILE A 210 1.66 -11.76 -8.40
N THR A 211 2.39 -12.38 -9.33
CA THR A 211 2.00 -13.67 -9.93
C THR A 211 2.39 -14.86 -9.08
N ARG A 212 3.40 -14.70 -8.20
CA ARG A 212 3.89 -15.75 -7.29
C ARG A 212 4.07 -15.21 -5.88
N THR A 213 3.43 -15.88 -4.91
CA THR A 213 3.52 -15.52 -3.48
C THR A 213 4.28 -16.54 -2.63
N GLU A 214 4.80 -17.59 -3.27
CA GLU A 214 5.63 -18.63 -2.63
C GLU A 214 7.11 -18.23 -2.60
N GLU A 215 7.57 -17.58 -3.67
CA GLU A 215 8.90 -17.01 -3.81
C GLU A 215 8.82 -15.48 -3.67
N TYR A 216 9.95 -14.84 -3.34
CA TYR A 216 9.98 -13.38 -3.27
C TYR A 216 9.84 -12.77 -4.67
N GLY A 217 8.62 -12.35 -4.99
CA GLY A 217 8.28 -11.81 -6.31
C GLY A 217 8.48 -10.30 -6.44
N VAL A 218 8.22 -9.83 -7.65
CA VAL A 218 8.09 -8.41 -7.99
C VAL A 218 6.66 -8.11 -8.37
N PHE A 219 6.24 -6.87 -8.16
CA PHE A 219 4.99 -6.39 -8.71
C PHE A 219 5.14 -6.23 -10.23
N GLU A 220 4.30 -6.93 -10.98
CA GLU A 220 4.25 -6.86 -12.43
C GLU A 220 3.13 -5.89 -12.83
N LYS A 221 3.44 -4.97 -13.73
CA LYS A 221 2.46 -4.00 -14.23
C LYS A 221 1.43 -4.73 -15.10
N LEU A 222 0.15 -4.53 -14.77
CA LEU A 222 -0.97 -4.99 -15.58
C LEU A 222 -1.20 -4.03 -16.76
N PRO A 223 -1.78 -4.52 -17.87
CA PRO A 223 -2.10 -3.71 -19.04
C PRO A 223 -2.99 -2.51 -18.73
#